data_AF-A0A9D7KSB4-F1
#
_entry.id   AF-A0A9D7KSB4-F1
#
_cell.length_a   1.000
_cell.length_b   1.000
_cell.length_c   1.000
_cell.angle_alpha   90.00
_cell.angle_beta   90.00
_cell.angle_gamma   90.00
#
_symmetry.space_group_name_H-M   'P 1'
#
loop_
_entity.id
_entity.type
_entity.pdbx_description
1 polymer ?
#
loop_
_entity_poly.entity_id
_entity_poly.type
_entity_poly.pdbx_seq_one_letter_code
_entity_poly.pdbx_strand_id
1 'polypeptide(L)'
;MKFLKNKTQVQYSRLGSIEKLKGSQRFFAELYQDIKTEYESGNTTQNQTLIFLFGFWVSQAKAIDFLKQMHEKYITDPNSPFKRIIMYNWPSQTGKILPEKIGMVNWNQTLERTKACGNILSNFYEKLWRFGEQYVKKEDADFYKNVYQKNFSIMTQSMGNQVFGYFVKKITRYKKAKLPKFQQAFMMAPDLDNDVFEPECILENVDRIAEKVFVFYRMDDSALSLSRFLFAMKDRLGTTGLRKKKMKVGIIIPVNANNLHDLKLKEKGDDHRYFITSNSQIPSSIKQFAMVNDLNAFAGLTYNNSKAELEIT
;
A
#
# COMPACT_ATOMS: atom_id res chain seq x y z
N MET A 1 -4.76 -48.69 9.95
CA MET A 1 -4.45 -47.37 10.56
C MET A 1 -5.30 -46.31 9.88
N LYS A 2 -6.37 -45.84 10.53
CA LYS A 2 -7.34 -44.86 9.98
C LYS A 2 -6.67 -43.48 9.91
N PHE A 3 -6.47 -42.95 8.70
CA PHE A 3 -6.06 -41.56 8.53
C PHE A 3 -7.21 -40.64 8.96
N LEU A 4 -6.97 -39.84 10.00
CA LEU A 4 -7.77 -38.69 10.38
C LEU A 4 -7.84 -37.75 9.16
N LYS A 5 -8.95 -37.83 8.40
CA LYS A 5 -9.41 -36.75 7.52
C LYS A 5 -9.54 -35.51 8.39
N ASN A 6 -8.56 -34.61 8.33
CA ASN A 6 -8.57 -33.42 9.16
C ASN A 6 -9.75 -32.53 8.79
N LYS A 7 -10.66 -32.41 9.75
CA LYS A 7 -11.86 -31.59 9.80
C LYS A 7 -11.52 -30.10 9.74
N THR A 8 -11.26 -29.56 8.54
CA THR A 8 -11.22 -28.11 8.30
C THR A 8 -12.05 -27.68 7.07
N GLN A 9 -13.10 -28.43 6.75
CA GLN A 9 -14.25 -27.85 6.08
C GLN A 9 -15.23 -27.42 7.16
N VAL A 10 -15.09 -26.19 7.64
CA VAL A 10 -16.24 -25.55 8.28
C VAL A 10 -17.16 -25.14 7.14
N GLN A 11 -18.21 -25.92 6.92
CA GLN A 11 -19.29 -25.53 6.01
C GLN A 11 -20.10 -24.42 6.69
N TYR A 12 -19.92 -23.18 6.23
CA TYR A 12 -20.59 -22.00 6.76
C TYR A 12 -21.90 -21.65 6.04
N SER A 13 -22.68 -22.66 5.63
CA SER A 13 -24.14 -22.47 5.41
C SER A 13 -24.88 -21.98 6.67
N ARG A 14 -24.14 -21.74 7.77
CA ARG A 14 -24.58 -21.22 9.07
C ARG A 14 -23.69 -20.08 9.58
N LEU A 15 -23.25 -19.14 8.74
CA LEU A 15 -23.01 -17.81 9.30
C LEU A 15 -24.35 -17.36 9.89
N GLY A 16 -24.44 -17.27 11.22
CA GLY A 16 -25.55 -16.54 11.86
C GLY A 16 -25.57 -15.09 11.35
N SER A 17 -26.51 -14.27 11.83
CA SER A 17 -26.47 -12.84 11.55
C SER A 17 -25.07 -12.27 11.82
N ILE A 18 -24.58 -11.36 10.96
CA ILE A 18 -23.25 -10.71 11.09
C ILE A 18 -23.01 -10.20 12.52
N GLU A 19 -24.09 -9.79 13.19
CA GLU A 19 -24.15 -9.36 14.59
C GLU A 19 -23.60 -10.38 15.61
N LYS A 20 -23.61 -11.68 15.29
CA LYS A 20 -23.07 -12.76 16.12
C LYS A 20 -21.57 -12.98 15.93
N LEU A 21 -20.97 -12.41 14.89
CA LEU A 21 -19.53 -12.49 14.64
C LEU A 21 -18.76 -11.58 15.60
N LYS A 22 -17.54 -11.98 15.96
CA LYS A 22 -16.68 -11.24 16.88
C LYS A 22 -15.29 -11.00 16.28
N GLY A 23 -14.63 -9.96 16.76
CA GLY A 23 -13.25 -9.62 16.38
C GLY A 23 -13.06 -9.48 14.87
N SER A 24 -11.97 -10.05 14.33
CA SER A 24 -11.64 -9.91 12.91
C SER A 24 -12.66 -10.54 11.97
N GLN A 25 -13.41 -11.56 12.40
CA GLN A 25 -14.43 -12.20 11.56
C GLN A 25 -15.55 -11.22 11.21
N ARG A 26 -16.00 -10.43 12.21
CA ARG A 26 -17.03 -9.40 12.00
C ARG A 26 -16.54 -8.33 11.03
N PHE A 27 -15.31 -7.84 11.23
CA PHE A 27 -14.70 -6.85 10.34
C PHE A 27 -14.67 -7.31 8.88
N PHE A 28 -14.20 -8.53 8.59
CA PHE A 28 -14.14 -9.02 7.21
C PHE A 28 -15.54 -9.29 6.63
N ALA A 29 -16.51 -9.72 7.45
CA ALA A 29 -17.89 -9.89 7.01
C ALA A 29 -18.56 -8.56 6.65
N GLU A 30 -18.38 -7.53 7.49
CA GLU A 30 -18.89 -6.18 7.23
C GLU A 30 -18.25 -5.59 5.97
N LEU A 31 -16.92 -5.70 5.82
CA LEU A 31 -16.21 -5.24 4.62
C LEU A 31 -16.71 -5.95 3.35
N TYR A 32 -16.90 -7.27 3.41
CA TYR A 32 -17.43 -8.05 2.28
C TYR A 32 -18.85 -7.62 1.91
N GLN A 33 -19.73 -7.50 2.90
CA GLN A 33 -21.12 -7.09 2.67
C GLN A 33 -21.20 -5.68 2.11
N ASP A 34 -20.38 -4.75 2.62
CA ASP A 34 -20.33 -3.37 2.15
C ASP A 34 -19.89 -3.30 0.67
N ILE A 35 -18.82 -4.00 0.28
CA ILE A 35 -18.39 -4.07 -1.13
C ILE A 35 -19.47 -4.72 -2.01
N LYS A 36 -20.17 -5.74 -1.49
CA LYS A 36 -21.23 -6.45 -2.22
C LYS A 36 -22.45 -5.57 -2.44
N THR A 37 -22.95 -4.90 -1.40
CA THR A 37 -24.09 -3.98 -1.48
C THR A 37 -23.83 -2.86 -2.50
N GLU A 38 -22.62 -2.30 -2.52
CA GLU A 38 -22.25 -1.28 -3.52
C GLU A 38 -22.17 -1.84 -4.94
N TYR A 39 -21.69 -3.08 -5.11
CA TYR A 39 -21.72 -3.72 -6.42
C TYR A 39 -23.16 -3.96 -6.91
N GLU A 40 -24.05 -4.41 -6.02
CA GLU A 40 -25.47 -4.67 -6.33
C GLU A 40 -26.28 -3.38 -6.57
N SER A 41 -25.84 -2.24 -6.04
CA SER A 41 -26.47 -0.93 -6.30
C SER A 41 -26.21 -0.40 -7.72
N GLY A 42 -25.31 -1.03 -8.48
CA GLY A 42 -24.91 -0.61 -9.82
C GLY A 42 -23.84 0.50 -9.84
N ASN A 43 -23.34 0.94 -8.68
CA ASN A 43 -22.27 1.92 -8.62
C ASN A 43 -20.89 1.25 -8.76
N THR A 44 -20.43 1.11 -10.01
CA THR A 44 -19.14 0.45 -10.30
C THR A 44 -17.95 1.39 -10.41
N THR A 45 -18.16 2.71 -10.40
CA THR A 45 -17.09 3.70 -10.64
C THR A 45 -16.27 4.03 -9.38
N GLN A 46 -16.88 3.93 -8.19
CA GLN A 46 -16.22 4.20 -6.91
C GLN A 46 -16.48 3.06 -5.92
N ASN A 47 -15.74 1.96 -6.04
CA ASN A 47 -15.87 0.83 -5.11
C ASN A 47 -14.53 0.37 -4.52
N GLN A 48 -13.38 0.89 -4.96
CA GLN A 48 -12.09 0.37 -4.50
C GLN A 48 -11.83 0.67 -3.02
N THR A 49 -11.10 -0.26 -2.39
CA THR A 49 -10.62 -0.16 -1.02
C THR A 49 -9.11 0.10 -1.03
N LEU A 50 -8.69 1.22 -0.43
CA LEU A 50 -7.29 1.58 -0.27
C LEU A 50 -6.79 1.15 1.12
N ILE A 51 -5.84 0.23 1.17
CA ILE A 51 -5.12 -0.09 2.41
C ILE A 51 -3.95 0.89 2.54
N PHE A 52 -3.89 1.65 3.64
CA PHE A 52 -2.88 2.69 3.82
C PHE A 52 -1.91 2.38 4.98
N LEU A 53 -0.62 2.48 4.70
CA LEU A 53 0.48 2.35 5.67
C LEU A 53 1.25 3.69 5.76
N PHE A 54 1.16 4.36 6.90
CA PHE A 54 1.88 5.60 7.14
C PHE A 54 3.38 5.36 7.47
N GLY A 55 4.17 6.44 7.45
CA GLY A 55 5.61 6.44 7.66
C GLY A 55 6.09 6.40 9.12
N PHE A 56 7.33 6.86 9.33
CA PHE A 56 7.90 6.98 10.68
C PHE A 56 7.35 8.21 11.41
N TRP A 57 7.38 8.19 12.75
CA TRP A 57 7.06 9.37 13.58
C TRP A 57 5.62 9.87 13.56
N VAL A 58 4.70 8.92 13.46
CA VAL A 58 3.26 9.13 13.47
C VAL A 58 2.69 8.64 14.79
N SER A 59 2.24 9.58 15.63
CA SER A 59 1.43 9.25 16.81
C SER A 59 0.02 8.83 16.38
N GLN A 60 -0.75 8.23 17.29
CA GLN A 60 -2.14 7.86 16.99
C GLN A 60 -2.99 9.06 16.56
N ALA A 61 -2.84 10.22 17.22
CA ALA A 61 -3.54 11.44 16.83
C ALA A 61 -3.16 11.87 15.40
N LYS A 62 -1.86 11.88 15.07
CA LYS A 62 -1.39 12.18 13.71
C LYS A 62 -1.88 11.17 12.67
N ALA A 63 -1.98 9.88 13.04
CA ALA A 63 -2.51 8.86 12.16
C ALA A 63 -3.99 9.13 11.83
N ILE A 64 -4.78 9.56 12.82
CA ILE A 64 -6.18 9.97 12.60
C ILE A 64 -6.24 11.21 11.70
N ASP A 65 -5.38 12.20 11.92
CA ASP A 65 -5.33 13.40 11.07
C ASP A 65 -4.91 13.08 9.63
N PHE A 66 -4.02 12.11 9.43
CA PHE A 66 -3.70 11.59 8.09
C PHE A 66 -4.88 10.87 7.47
N LEU A 67 -5.61 10.05 8.24
CA LEU A 67 -6.79 9.38 7.73
C LEU A 67 -7.85 10.39 7.28
N LYS A 68 -8.04 11.50 8.01
CA LYS A 68 -8.94 12.59 7.62
C LYS A 68 -8.51 13.24 6.30
N GLN A 69 -7.24 13.63 6.18
CA GLN A 69 -6.72 14.23 4.95
C GLN A 69 -6.81 13.27 3.76
N MET A 70 -6.50 11.99 3.97
CA MET A 70 -6.66 10.95 2.94
C MET A 70 -8.13 10.78 2.54
N HIS A 71 -9.05 10.82 3.51
CA HIS A 71 -10.48 10.73 3.25
C HIS A 71 -10.96 11.91 2.39
N GLU A 72 -10.61 13.13 2.76
CA GLU A 72 -10.92 14.34 1.97
C GLU A 72 -10.31 14.28 0.56
N LYS A 73 -9.11 13.71 0.42
CA LYS A 73 -8.42 13.68 -0.86
C LYS A 73 -8.90 12.58 -1.80
N TYR A 74 -9.18 11.40 -1.26
CA TYR A 74 -9.39 10.17 -2.04
C TYR A 74 -10.78 9.56 -1.87
N ILE A 75 -11.58 9.93 -0.89
CA ILE A 75 -12.93 9.35 -0.71
C ILE A 75 -14.03 10.35 -1.08
N THR A 76 -13.90 11.61 -0.67
CA THR A 76 -14.94 12.61 -0.93
C THR A 76 -14.91 13.16 -2.36
N ASP A 77 -13.84 12.91 -3.11
CA ASP A 77 -13.80 13.27 -4.53
C ASP A 77 -14.61 12.26 -5.36
N PRO A 78 -15.69 12.68 -6.05
CA PRO A 78 -16.51 11.79 -6.87
C PRO A 78 -15.76 11.20 -8.07
N ASN A 79 -14.63 11.78 -8.47
CA ASN A 79 -13.76 11.25 -9.53
C ASN A 79 -12.69 10.29 -8.99
N SER A 80 -12.70 9.98 -7.69
CA SER A 80 -11.82 8.97 -7.13
C SER A 80 -12.45 7.58 -7.25
N PRO A 81 -11.67 6.53 -7.59
CA PRO A 81 -12.19 5.17 -7.58
C PRO A 81 -12.32 4.59 -6.17
N PHE A 82 -11.71 5.24 -5.18
CA PHE A 82 -11.71 4.76 -3.80
C PHE A 82 -12.96 5.18 -3.06
N LYS A 83 -13.64 4.20 -2.44
CA LYS A 83 -14.77 4.42 -1.54
C LYS A 83 -14.37 4.26 -0.08
N ARG A 84 -13.31 3.50 0.19
CA ARG A 84 -12.91 3.07 1.53
C ARG A 84 -11.41 3.21 1.73
N ILE A 85 -11.01 3.55 2.96
CA ILE A 85 -9.63 3.46 3.42
C ILE A 85 -9.56 2.55 4.63
N ILE A 86 -8.67 1.56 4.58
CA ILE A 86 -8.28 0.74 5.73
C ILE A 86 -6.88 1.17 6.15
N MET A 87 -6.76 1.90 7.25
CA MET A 87 -5.45 2.30 7.76
C MET A 87 -4.84 1.18 8.60
N TYR A 88 -3.67 0.69 8.17
CA TYR A 88 -2.86 -0.23 8.96
C TYR A 88 -2.02 0.57 9.97
N ASN A 89 -2.55 0.70 11.18
CA ASN A 89 -1.87 1.39 12.26
C ASN A 89 -0.76 0.52 12.86
N TRP A 90 0.50 0.92 12.65
CA TRP A 90 1.67 0.25 13.19
C TRP A 90 2.42 1.20 14.15
N PRO A 91 3.10 0.68 15.18
CA PRO A 91 3.80 1.47 16.19
C PRO A 91 5.07 2.14 15.65
N SER A 92 4.90 3.09 14.73
CA SER A 92 5.97 4.00 14.35
C SER A 92 6.41 4.77 15.60
N GLN A 93 7.71 4.97 15.80
CA GLN A 93 8.25 5.64 16.98
C GLN A 93 7.54 6.99 17.21
N THR A 94 7.25 7.41 18.44
CA THR A 94 6.58 8.70 18.71
C THR A 94 7.47 9.61 19.55
N GLY A 95 7.51 10.92 19.26
CA GLY A 95 8.24 11.92 20.04
C GLY A 95 8.42 13.24 19.29
N LYS A 96 8.81 14.33 19.99
CA LYS A 96 9.24 15.58 19.34
C LYS A 96 10.55 15.32 18.60
N ILE A 97 10.69 15.89 17.40
CA ILE A 97 11.98 16.00 16.72
C ILE A 97 12.83 16.94 17.57
N LEU A 98 13.72 16.35 18.33
CA LEU A 98 14.76 17.05 19.05
C LEU A 98 16.05 16.63 18.35
N PRO A 99 16.77 17.53 17.66
CA PRO A 99 18.02 17.23 16.96
C PRO A 99 19.01 16.42 17.83
N GLU A 100 19.01 16.67 19.13
CA GLU A 100 19.82 15.97 20.13
C GLU A 100 19.38 14.50 20.38
N LYS A 101 18.14 14.13 20.04
CA LYS A 101 17.61 12.76 20.20
C LYS A 101 17.64 11.94 18.93
N ILE A 102 17.97 12.54 17.79
CA ILE A 102 18.12 11.83 16.51
C ILE A 102 19.20 10.74 16.60
N GLY A 103 20.33 11.03 17.26
CA GLY A 103 21.40 10.06 17.52
C GLY A 103 21.02 8.94 18.50
N MET A 104 19.87 9.06 19.18
CA MET A 104 19.34 8.04 20.09
C MET A 104 18.37 7.06 19.40
N VAL A 105 18.08 7.26 18.11
CA VAL A 105 17.25 6.31 17.35
C VAL A 105 18.06 5.04 17.12
N ASN A 106 17.69 3.97 17.83
CA ASN A 106 18.22 2.64 17.53
C ASN A 106 17.60 2.14 16.21
N TRP A 107 18.33 2.32 15.12
CA TRP A 107 17.87 1.93 13.79
C TRP A 107 17.58 0.43 13.70
N ASN A 108 18.41 -0.41 14.33
CA ASN A 108 18.20 -1.87 14.35
C ASN A 108 16.89 -2.25 15.05
N GLN A 109 16.57 -1.61 16.18
CA GLN A 109 15.29 -1.82 16.88
C GLN A 109 14.12 -1.36 16.01
N THR A 110 14.30 -0.25 15.29
CA THR A 110 13.28 0.25 14.36
C THR A 110 13.03 -0.75 13.24
N LEU A 111 14.09 -1.29 12.62
CA LEU A 111 13.99 -2.32 11.59
C LEU A 111 13.32 -3.60 12.11
N GLU A 112 13.69 -4.11 13.29
CA GLU A 112 13.03 -5.29 13.86
C GLU A 112 11.53 -5.05 14.12
N ARG A 113 11.15 -3.82 14.52
CA ARG A 113 9.75 -3.43 14.64
C ARG A 113 9.04 -3.43 13.28
N THR A 114 9.64 -2.85 12.24
CA THR A 114 9.05 -2.86 10.88
C THR A 114 8.85 -4.28 10.37
N LYS A 115 9.80 -5.18 10.64
CA LYS A 115 9.73 -6.61 10.30
C LYS A 115 8.63 -7.33 11.05
N ALA A 116 8.49 -7.12 12.35
CA ALA A 116 7.40 -7.67 13.13
C ALA A 116 6.03 -7.19 12.61
N CYS A 117 5.91 -5.89 12.31
CA CYS A 117 4.69 -5.31 11.76
C CYS A 117 4.37 -5.82 10.33
N GLY A 118 5.38 -6.01 9.48
CA GLY A 118 5.19 -6.61 8.15
C GLY A 118 4.71 -8.07 8.25
N ASN A 119 5.25 -8.83 9.21
CA ASN A 119 4.75 -10.18 9.49
C ASN A 119 3.29 -10.19 9.97
N ILE A 120 2.87 -9.23 10.79
CA ILE A 120 1.47 -9.13 11.23
C ILE A 120 0.55 -8.75 10.06
N LEU A 121 1.00 -7.84 9.18
CA LEU A 121 0.25 -7.49 7.97
C LEU A 121 0.04 -8.72 7.06
N SER A 122 1.00 -9.65 7.02
CA SER A 122 0.83 -10.91 6.27
C SER A 122 -0.35 -11.74 6.79
N ASN A 123 -0.62 -11.75 8.10
CA ASN A 123 -1.77 -12.44 8.67
C ASN A 123 -3.09 -11.74 8.31
N PHE A 124 -3.10 -10.40 8.25
CA PHE A 124 -4.26 -9.65 7.79
C PHE A 124 -4.57 -9.98 6.32
N TYR A 125 -3.56 -9.96 5.45
CA TYR A 125 -3.69 -10.29 4.04
C TYR A 125 -4.17 -11.73 3.82
N GLU A 126 -3.61 -12.71 4.53
CA GLU A 126 -4.08 -14.09 4.45
C GLU A 126 -5.55 -14.21 4.89
N LYS A 127 -5.94 -13.55 5.98
CA LYS A 127 -7.33 -13.56 6.46
C LYS A 127 -8.27 -12.85 5.49
N LEU A 128 -7.87 -11.75 4.87
CA LEU A 128 -8.69 -10.99 3.92
C LEU A 128 -9.18 -11.88 2.77
N TRP A 129 -8.30 -12.75 2.26
CA TRP A 129 -8.61 -13.64 1.13
C TRP A 129 -9.19 -14.97 1.55
N ARG A 130 -8.68 -15.57 2.63
CA ARG A 130 -9.26 -16.82 3.13
C ARG A 130 -10.67 -16.63 3.66
N PHE A 131 -10.98 -15.44 4.18
CA PHE A 131 -12.35 -15.10 4.53
C PHE A 131 -13.26 -15.22 3.29
N GLY A 132 -12.81 -14.66 2.18
CA GLY A 132 -13.49 -14.84 0.91
C GLY A 132 -13.66 -16.30 0.48
N GLU A 133 -12.61 -17.11 0.54
CA GLU A 133 -12.69 -18.52 0.10
C GLU A 133 -13.57 -19.41 1.00
N GLN A 134 -13.58 -19.16 2.31
CA GLN A 134 -14.25 -20.03 3.28
C GLN A 134 -15.68 -19.59 3.60
N TYR A 135 -15.99 -18.30 3.43
CA TYR A 135 -17.22 -17.71 3.95
C TYR A 135 -18.15 -17.15 2.86
N VAL A 136 -17.69 -17.06 1.61
CA VAL A 136 -18.53 -16.65 0.47
C VAL A 136 -19.43 -17.79 0.05
N LYS A 137 -20.72 -17.49 -0.17
CA LYS A 137 -21.70 -18.45 -0.67
C LYS A 137 -21.38 -18.83 -2.12
N LYS A 138 -21.77 -20.04 -2.54
CA LYS A 138 -21.53 -20.50 -3.93
C LYS A 138 -22.12 -19.56 -4.98
N GLU A 139 -23.29 -18.98 -4.71
CA GLU A 139 -23.97 -17.99 -5.57
C GLU A 139 -23.17 -16.69 -5.77
N ASP A 140 -22.26 -16.37 -4.85
CA ASP A 140 -21.45 -15.16 -4.88
C ASP A 140 -20.05 -15.39 -5.47
N ALA A 141 -19.75 -16.61 -5.97
CA ALA A 141 -18.41 -16.97 -6.43
C ALA A 141 -17.88 -16.06 -7.54
N ASP A 142 -18.74 -15.66 -8.48
CA ASP A 142 -18.37 -14.77 -9.58
C ASP A 142 -18.13 -13.34 -9.10
N PHE A 143 -18.98 -12.82 -8.21
CA PHE A 143 -18.75 -11.53 -7.55
C PHE A 143 -17.41 -11.55 -6.80
N TYR A 144 -17.16 -12.60 -6.02
CA TYR A 144 -15.95 -12.70 -5.23
C TYR A 144 -14.68 -12.68 -6.09
N LYS A 145 -14.64 -13.52 -7.14
CA LYS A 145 -13.47 -13.64 -8.01
C LYS A 145 -13.26 -12.42 -8.91
N ASN A 146 -14.33 -11.85 -9.45
CA ASN A 146 -14.22 -10.83 -10.48
C ASN A 146 -14.29 -9.40 -9.94
N VAL A 147 -14.87 -9.21 -8.74
CA VAL A 147 -15.08 -7.89 -8.12
C VAL A 147 -14.29 -7.79 -6.82
N TYR A 148 -14.62 -8.60 -5.81
CA TYR A 148 -14.04 -8.46 -4.47
C TYR A 148 -12.52 -8.62 -4.48
N GLN A 149 -11.99 -9.68 -5.11
CA GLN A 149 -10.54 -9.91 -5.18
C GLN A 149 -9.77 -8.80 -5.89
N LYS A 150 -10.43 -8.05 -6.79
CA LYS A 150 -9.83 -6.92 -7.53
C LYS A 150 -10.15 -5.58 -6.88
N ASN A 151 -10.77 -5.55 -5.71
CA ASN A 151 -11.22 -4.31 -5.08
C ASN A 151 -10.10 -3.57 -4.34
N PHE A 152 -8.97 -4.24 -4.08
CA PHE A 152 -8.00 -3.77 -3.10
C PHE A 152 -6.73 -3.22 -3.76
N SER A 153 -6.35 -2.01 -3.35
CA SER A 153 -5.06 -1.40 -3.62
C SER A 153 -4.36 -1.08 -2.28
N ILE A 154 -3.04 -1.00 -2.29
CA ILE A 154 -2.24 -0.65 -1.10
C ILE A 154 -1.43 0.61 -1.39
N MET A 155 -1.34 1.52 -0.41
CA MET A 155 -0.49 2.69 -0.46
C MET A 155 0.38 2.75 0.78
N THR A 156 1.67 2.98 0.59
CA THR A 156 2.69 2.94 1.63
C THR A 156 3.56 4.18 1.56
N GLN A 157 3.83 4.80 2.71
CA GLN A 157 4.62 6.03 2.78
C GLN A 157 5.94 5.80 3.52
N SER A 158 7.06 6.32 3.03
CA SER A 158 8.31 6.41 3.81
C SER A 158 8.74 5.05 4.38
N MET A 159 9.04 4.95 5.68
CA MET A 159 9.30 3.69 6.38
C MET A 159 8.13 2.70 6.40
N GLY A 160 6.90 3.11 6.10
CA GLY A 160 5.80 2.19 5.83
C GLY A 160 6.11 1.25 4.65
N ASN A 161 6.99 1.66 3.73
CA ASN A 161 7.49 0.81 2.65
C ASN A 161 8.43 -0.31 3.17
N GLN A 162 9.13 -0.12 4.30
CA GLN A 162 9.88 -1.20 4.96
C GLN A 162 8.93 -2.26 5.53
N VAL A 163 7.84 -1.83 6.18
CA VAL A 163 6.77 -2.73 6.67
C VAL A 163 6.19 -3.53 5.51
N PHE A 164 5.89 -2.87 4.39
CA PHE A 164 5.42 -3.51 3.16
C PHE A 164 6.44 -4.51 2.60
N GLY A 165 7.72 -4.16 2.54
CA GLY A 165 8.78 -5.08 2.08
C GLY A 165 8.87 -6.34 2.93
N TYR A 166 8.85 -6.22 4.26
CA TYR A 166 8.84 -7.41 5.13
C TYR A 166 7.56 -8.24 4.99
N PHE A 167 6.42 -7.60 4.75
CA PHE A 167 5.17 -8.28 4.40
C PHE A 167 5.31 -9.10 3.09
N VAL A 168 5.85 -8.51 2.03
CA VAL A 168 6.11 -9.19 0.75
C VAL A 168 7.04 -10.39 0.95
N LYS A 169 8.18 -10.18 1.63
CA LYS A 169 9.14 -11.26 1.97
C LYS A 169 8.51 -12.39 2.78
N LYS A 170 7.57 -12.08 3.67
CA LYS A 170 6.87 -13.07 4.48
C LYS A 170 5.88 -13.89 3.66
N ILE A 171 4.98 -13.26 2.90
CA ILE A 171 3.96 -13.97 2.11
C ILE A 171 4.61 -14.84 1.02
N THR A 172 5.62 -14.33 0.34
CA THR A 172 6.21 -15.02 -0.82
C THR A 172 6.97 -16.29 -0.45
N ARG A 173 7.39 -16.44 0.81
CA ARG A 173 7.94 -17.70 1.34
C ARG A 173 6.92 -18.83 1.43
N TYR A 174 5.63 -18.52 1.52
CA TYR A 174 4.57 -19.53 1.50
C TYR A 174 4.33 -20.00 0.06
N LYS A 175 5.04 -21.05 -0.37
CA LYS A 175 4.96 -21.60 -1.74
C LYS A 175 3.59 -22.15 -2.14
N LYS A 176 2.68 -22.43 -1.19
CA LYS A 176 1.46 -23.22 -1.41
C LYS A 176 0.15 -22.44 -1.56
N ALA A 177 0.11 -21.14 -1.23
CA ALA A 177 -1.12 -20.35 -1.33
C ALA A 177 -1.02 -19.35 -2.49
N LYS A 178 -1.85 -19.51 -3.52
CA LYS A 178 -2.08 -18.50 -4.56
C LYS A 178 -3.12 -17.52 -4.04
N LEU A 179 -2.70 -16.62 -3.16
CA LEU A 179 -3.57 -15.56 -2.66
C LEU A 179 -3.79 -14.50 -3.76
N PRO A 180 -4.99 -13.89 -3.85
CA PRO A 180 -5.27 -12.76 -4.74
C PRO A 180 -4.28 -11.61 -4.55
N LYS A 181 -3.85 -10.99 -5.65
CA LYS A 181 -2.99 -9.80 -5.60
C LYS A 181 -3.79 -8.54 -5.32
N PHE A 182 -3.15 -7.54 -4.73
CA PHE A 182 -3.62 -6.18 -4.85
C PHE A 182 -3.62 -5.77 -6.31
N GLN A 183 -4.61 -4.99 -6.73
CA GLN A 183 -4.56 -4.39 -8.07
C GLN A 183 -3.30 -3.54 -8.19
N GLN A 184 -3.08 -2.66 -7.21
CA GLN A 184 -2.02 -1.68 -7.28
C GLN A 184 -1.34 -1.51 -5.92
N ALA A 185 -0.03 -1.29 -5.95
CA ALA A 185 0.75 -0.82 -4.83
C ALA A 185 1.33 0.56 -5.15
N PHE A 186 0.98 1.57 -4.37
CA PHE A 186 1.48 2.93 -4.47
C PHE A 186 2.54 3.17 -3.39
N MET A 187 3.81 3.12 -3.77
CA MET A 187 4.93 3.36 -2.90
C MET A 187 5.30 4.85 -2.95
N MET A 188 4.94 5.58 -1.90
CA MET A 188 5.11 7.03 -1.79
C MET A 188 6.36 7.36 -0.98
N ALA A 189 7.26 8.16 -1.55
CA ALA A 189 8.51 8.59 -0.94
C ALA A 189 9.24 7.45 -0.17
N PRO A 190 9.50 6.29 -0.79
CA PRO A 190 9.97 5.11 -0.08
C PRO A 190 11.35 5.31 0.57
N ASP A 191 11.40 5.10 1.90
CA ASP A 191 12.65 5.05 2.67
C ASP A 191 13.24 3.64 2.63
N LEU A 192 13.64 3.26 1.42
CA LEU A 192 14.24 1.98 1.04
C LEU A 192 15.46 2.25 0.17
N ASP A 193 16.40 1.31 0.14
CA ASP A 193 17.50 1.37 -0.81
C ASP A 193 16.98 1.23 -2.24
N ASN A 194 17.60 1.90 -3.20
CA ASN A 194 17.18 1.90 -4.61
C ASN A 194 17.41 0.58 -5.37
N ASP A 195 18.00 -0.43 -4.72
CA ASP A 195 18.16 -1.81 -5.18
C ASP A 195 17.18 -2.80 -4.53
N VAL A 196 16.18 -2.33 -3.77
CA VAL A 196 15.27 -3.18 -2.96
C VAL A 196 14.47 -4.25 -3.73
N PHE A 197 14.38 -4.14 -5.05
CA PHE A 197 13.72 -5.12 -5.92
C PHE A 197 14.68 -6.14 -6.54
N GLU A 198 15.98 -6.02 -6.31
CA GLU A 198 16.98 -6.99 -6.76
C GLU A 198 16.83 -8.34 -6.01
N PRO A 199 17.40 -9.44 -6.55
CA PRO A 199 17.36 -10.74 -5.88
C PRO A 199 17.81 -10.67 -4.41
N GLU A 200 17.18 -11.47 -3.55
CA GLU A 200 17.45 -11.57 -2.10
C GLU A 200 16.99 -10.35 -1.26
N CYS A 201 16.60 -9.26 -1.91
CA CYS A 201 16.03 -8.09 -1.25
C CYS A 201 14.56 -8.30 -0.83
N ILE A 202 14.04 -7.42 0.03
CA ILE A 202 12.72 -7.60 0.64
C ILE A 202 11.54 -7.44 -0.34
N LEU A 203 11.75 -6.81 -1.51
CA LEU A 203 10.74 -6.61 -2.54
C LEU A 203 11.00 -7.41 -3.84
N GLU A 204 11.94 -8.34 -3.85
CA GLU A 204 12.27 -9.19 -5.02
C GLU A 204 11.02 -9.80 -5.69
N ASN A 205 10.05 -10.23 -4.89
CA ASN A 205 8.87 -10.97 -5.33
C ASN A 205 7.58 -10.16 -5.18
N VAL A 206 7.65 -8.83 -5.28
CA VAL A 206 6.48 -7.95 -5.16
C VAL A 206 5.40 -8.23 -6.21
N ASP A 207 5.79 -8.78 -7.37
CA ASP A 207 4.89 -9.20 -8.46
C ASP A 207 3.93 -10.34 -8.08
N ARG A 208 4.21 -11.04 -6.97
CA ARG A 208 3.31 -12.05 -6.40
C ARG A 208 2.23 -11.45 -5.50
N ILE A 209 2.34 -10.16 -5.18
CA ILE A 209 1.50 -9.47 -4.20
C ILE A 209 0.69 -8.35 -4.83
N ALA A 210 1.20 -7.69 -5.87
CA ALA A 210 0.50 -6.64 -6.61
C ALA A 210 0.60 -6.88 -8.12
N GLU A 211 -0.45 -6.52 -8.87
CA GLU A 211 -0.40 -6.55 -10.34
C GLU A 211 0.45 -5.42 -10.91
N LYS A 212 0.41 -4.23 -10.28
CA LYS A 212 1.28 -3.10 -10.59
C LYS A 212 1.82 -2.44 -9.32
N VAL A 213 3.04 -1.93 -9.41
CA VAL A 213 3.72 -1.22 -8.33
C VAL A 213 4.19 0.13 -8.87
N PHE A 214 3.58 1.20 -8.41
CA PHE A 214 3.99 2.56 -8.72
C PHE A 214 4.92 3.08 -7.64
N VAL A 215 6.10 3.56 -8.04
CA VAL A 215 7.11 4.08 -7.12
C VAL A 215 7.26 5.57 -7.34
N PHE A 216 6.62 6.37 -6.49
CA PHE A 216 6.73 7.82 -6.56
C PHE A 216 7.99 8.27 -5.84
N TYR A 217 8.83 9.02 -6.53
CA TYR A 217 10.09 9.52 -6.01
C TYR A 217 10.30 11.01 -6.35
N ARG A 218 11.03 11.71 -5.50
CA ARG A 218 11.35 13.13 -5.64
C ARG A 218 12.76 13.42 -5.13
N MET A 219 13.61 13.96 -5.98
CA MET A 219 15.03 14.20 -5.73
C MET A 219 15.28 15.19 -4.59
N ASP A 220 14.38 16.16 -4.41
CA ASP A 220 14.51 17.20 -3.39
C ASP A 220 13.73 16.88 -2.09
N ASP A 221 13.37 15.61 -1.85
CA ASP A 221 12.79 15.17 -0.58
C ASP A 221 13.79 15.32 0.58
N SER A 222 13.53 16.33 1.41
CA SER A 222 14.41 16.71 2.52
C SER A 222 14.47 15.65 3.62
N ALA A 223 13.36 14.97 3.90
CA ALA A 223 13.27 13.94 4.94
C ALA A 223 14.10 12.69 4.56
N LEU A 224 14.04 12.27 3.31
CA LEU A 224 14.85 11.15 2.81
C LEU A 224 16.32 11.51 2.69
N SER A 225 16.64 12.76 2.34
CA SER A 225 18.02 13.26 2.35
C SER A 225 18.61 13.22 3.77
N LEU A 226 17.83 13.62 4.76
CA LEU A 226 18.20 13.55 6.18
C LEU A 226 18.35 12.09 6.64
N SER A 227 17.43 11.20 6.27
CA SER A 227 17.53 9.75 6.55
C SER A 227 18.83 9.16 5.99
N ARG A 228 19.20 9.48 4.75
CA ARG A 228 20.45 9.05 4.13
C ARG A 228 21.67 9.51 4.93
N PHE A 229 21.70 10.79 5.31
CA PHE A 229 22.80 11.40 6.05
C PHE A 229 22.97 10.79 7.44
N LEU A 230 21.89 10.72 8.22
CA LEU A 230 21.93 10.30 9.63
C LEU A 230 22.31 8.84 9.83
N PHE A 231 21.96 7.99 8.87
CA PHE A 231 22.11 6.56 9.01
C PHE A 231 23.09 5.95 8.00
N ALA A 232 23.89 6.80 7.33
CA ALA A 232 24.91 6.40 6.35
C ALA A 232 24.39 5.38 5.31
N MET A 233 23.13 5.55 4.88
CA MET A 233 22.49 4.56 4.01
C MET A 233 22.81 4.82 2.54
N LYS A 234 22.63 3.78 1.72
CA LYS A 234 22.71 3.89 0.26
C LYS A 234 21.70 4.93 -0.25
N ASP A 235 21.81 5.25 -1.53
CA ASP A 235 20.81 6.07 -2.22
C ASP A 235 19.40 5.52 -2.06
N ARG A 236 18.47 6.43 -1.74
CA ARG A 236 17.09 6.08 -1.43
C ARG A 236 16.26 5.99 -2.69
N LEU A 237 15.43 4.96 -2.74
CA LEU A 237 14.45 4.76 -3.78
C LEU A 237 13.54 5.98 -3.95
N GLY A 238 13.13 6.60 -2.84
CA GLY A 238 12.25 7.77 -2.85
C GLY A 238 12.91 9.07 -3.29
N THR A 239 14.25 9.13 -3.42
CA THR A 239 14.96 10.31 -3.96
C THR A 239 15.55 10.07 -5.34
N THR A 240 16.11 8.88 -5.57
CA THR A 240 16.88 8.57 -6.79
C THR A 240 16.11 7.76 -7.82
N GLY A 241 14.95 7.21 -7.47
CA GLY A 241 14.28 6.21 -8.29
C GLY A 241 15.02 4.86 -8.27
N LEU A 242 14.83 4.03 -9.28
CA LEU A 242 15.40 2.68 -9.35
C LEU A 242 16.86 2.68 -9.83
N ARG A 243 17.73 1.88 -9.20
CA ARG A 243 19.17 1.81 -9.53
C ARG A 243 19.50 1.07 -10.85
N LYS A 244 18.71 0.06 -11.27
CA LYS A 244 19.06 -0.82 -12.42
C LYS A 244 17.89 -1.13 -13.36
N LYS A 245 18.20 -1.25 -14.66
CA LYS A 245 17.30 -1.58 -15.78
C LYS A 245 16.89 -3.08 -15.89
N LYS A 246 17.51 -4.00 -15.13
CA LYS A 246 17.27 -5.47 -15.24
C LYS A 246 16.16 -6.00 -14.32
N MET A 247 15.16 -5.18 -14.02
CA MET A 247 13.99 -5.63 -13.26
C MET A 247 12.96 -6.26 -14.21
N LYS A 248 11.92 -6.91 -13.66
CA LYS A 248 10.74 -7.30 -14.44
C LYS A 248 10.04 -6.02 -14.94
N VAL A 249 10.56 -5.46 -16.03
CA VAL A 249 10.03 -4.26 -16.69
C VAL A 249 8.57 -4.55 -17.04
N GLY A 250 7.65 -3.71 -16.54
CA GLY A 250 6.22 -3.82 -16.78
C GLY A 250 5.35 -3.89 -15.52
N ILE A 251 5.87 -4.43 -14.40
CA ILE A 251 5.12 -4.47 -13.12
C ILE A 251 5.49 -3.30 -12.22
N ILE A 252 6.77 -2.90 -12.20
CA ILE A 252 7.27 -1.82 -11.36
C ILE A 252 7.47 -0.58 -12.23
N ILE A 253 6.80 0.49 -11.86
CA ILE A 253 6.65 1.72 -12.65
C ILE A 253 7.15 2.89 -11.79
N PRO A 254 8.39 3.36 -12.01
CA PRO A 254 8.86 4.58 -11.37
C PRO A 254 8.06 5.79 -11.86
N VAL A 255 7.67 6.66 -10.94
CA VAL A 255 6.93 7.90 -11.18
C VAL A 255 7.73 9.06 -10.61
N ASN A 256 8.27 9.86 -11.51
CA ASN A 256 9.07 11.03 -11.18
C ASN A 256 8.16 12.21 -10.80
N ALA A 257 8.23 12.62 -9.53
CA ALA A 257 7.42 13.69 -8.94
C ALA A 257 8.16 15.04 -8.84
N ASN A 258 9.28 15.22 -9.55
CA ASN A 258 10.14 16.41 -9.39
C ASN A 258 9.53 17.70 -9.92
N ASN A 259 8.68 17.65 -10.95
CA ASN A 259 8.07 18.84 -11.54
C ASN A 259 6.95 19.44 -10.66
N LEU A 260 6.73 18.89 -9.45
CA LEU A 260 5.88 19.51 -8.46
C LEU A 260 6.53 20.75 -7.85
N HIS A 261 6.40 21.87 -8.55
CA HIS A 261 6.77 23.20 -8.04
C HIS A 261 5.71 23.75 -7.07
N ASP A 262 5.31 22.96 -6.06
CA ASP A 262 4.45 23.47 -5.00
C ASP A 262 5.34 24.07 -3.90
N LEU A 263 5.70 25.35 -4.07
CA LEU A 263 6.59 26.11 -3.16
C LEU A 263 6.12 26.04 -1.69
N LYS A 264 4.81 25.87 -1.46
CA LYS A 264 4.21 25.73 -0.12
C LYS A 264 4.62 24.44 0.61
N LEU A 265 5.04 23.39 -0.11
CA LEU A 265 5.49 22.13 0.50
C LEU A 265 6.86 22.28 1.17
N LYS A 266 7.76 23.08 0.58
CA LYS A 266 9.09 23.35 1.14
C LYS A 266 9.03 24.20 2.39
N GLU A 267 8.16 25.21 2.42
CA GLU A 267 8.01 26.11 3.59
C GLU A 267 7.46 25.41 4.83
N LYS A 268 6.72 24.30 4.66
CA LYS A 268 6.12 23.53 5.77
C LYS A 268 6.86 22.22 6.11
N GLY A 269 7.91 21.86 5.37
CA GLY A 269 8.56 20.55 5.50
C GLY A 269 7.63 19.37 5.18
N ASP A 270 6.62 19.60 4.32
CA ASP A 270 5.62 18.61 3.88
C ASP A 270 5.94 18.03 2.49
N ASP A 271 7.16 18.29 2.05
CA ASP A 271 7.76 17.89 0.80
C ASP A 271 7.94 16.35 0.69
N HIS A 272 7.83 15.66 1.83
CA HIS A 272 7.78 14.19 2.00
C HIS A 272 6.35 13.60 1.96
N ARG A 273 5.32 14.44 1.84
CA ARG A 273 3.89 14.07 1.88
C ARG A 273 3.10 14.60 0.69
N TYR A 274 3.79 14.89 -0.42
CA TYR A 274 3.24 15.51 -1.63
C TYR A 274 1.94 14.85 -2.17
N PHE A 275 1.71 13.57 -1.89
CA PHE A 275 0.51 12.85 -2.32
C PHE A 275 -0.75 13.15 -1.49
N ILE A 276 -0.60 13.77 -0.33
CA ILE A 276 -1.71 14.26 0.50
C ILE A 276 -1.80 15.78 0.35
N THR A 277 -0.67 16.44 0.48
CA THR A 277 -0.58 17.88 0.70
C THR A 277 -0.59 18.71 -0.58
N SER A 278 -0.20 18.15 -1.72
CA SER A 278 -0.27 18.88 -2.99
C SER A 278 -1.70 18.87 -3.56
N ASN A 279 -2.11 19.96 -4.17
CA ASN A 279 -3.27 20.01 -5.07
C ASN A 279 -2.89 19.70 -6.52
N SER A 280 -1.72 19.10 -6.70
CA SER A 280 -1.12 18.81 -8.00
C SER A 280 -1.73 17.59 -8.68
N GLN A 281 -1.13 17.20 -9.81
CA GLN A 281 -1.50 16.01 -10.56
C GLN A 281 -1.26 14.69 -9.82
N ILE A 282 -0.44 14.59 -8.76
CA ILE A 282 -0.16 13.29 -8.11
C ILE A 282 -1.41 12.58 -7.58
N PRO A 283 -2.24 13.22 -6.74
CA PRO A 283 -3.51 12.63 -6.31
C PRO A 283 -4.40 12.23 -7.50
N SER A 284 -4.41 13.03 -8.57
CA SER A 284 -5.16 12.73 -9.79
C SER A 284 -4.57 11.52 -10.53
N SER A 285 -3.24 11.42 -10.66
CA SER A 285 -2.56 10.26 -11.25
C SER A 285 -2.82 9.00 -10.45
N ILE A 286 -2.81 9.06 -9.11
CA ILE A 286 -3.15 7.91 -8.25
C ILE A 286 -4.60 7.45 -8.51
N LYS A 287 -5.55 8.38 -8.60
CA LYS A 287 -6.96 8.06 -8.92
C LYS A 287 -7.09 7.45 -10.31
N GLN A 288 -6.42 8.04 -11.29
CA GLN A 288 -6.41 7.55 -12.67
C GLN A 288 -5.77 6.16 -12.77
N PHE A 289 -4.60 5.96 -12.16
CA PHE A 289 -3.94 4.66 -12.07
C PHE A 289 -4.89 3.62 -11.49
N ALA A 290 -5.57 3.96 -10.40
CA ALA A 290 -6.54 3.09 -9.76
C ALA A 290 -7.76 2.74 -10.64
N MET A 291 -8.12 3.59 -11.62
CA MET A 291 -9.20 3.33 -12.58
C MET A 291 -8.79 2.51 -13.80
N VAL A 292 -7.55 2.63 -14.28
CA VAL A 292 -7.17 2.15 -15.62
C VAL A 292 -5.94 1.25 -15.60
N ASN A 293 -6.05 0.09 -16.25
CA ASN A 293 -4.93 -0.83 -16.46
C ASN A 293 -4.05 -0.46 -17.67
N ASP A 294 -4.44 0.49 -18.50
CA ASP A 294 -3.66 1.03 -19.60
C ASP A 294 -2.88 2.28 -19.17
N LEU A 295 -1.55 2.25 -19.36
CA LEU A 295 -0.66 3.36 -19.00
C LEU A 295 -0.69 4.52 -20.00
N ASN A 296 -1.20 4.31 -21.21
CA ASN A 296 -1.21 5.31 -22.27
C ASN A 296 -2.44 6.25 -22.23
N ALA A 297 -3.41 5.97 -21.35
CA ALA A 297 -4.68 6.69 -21.29
C ALA A 297 -4.67 7.91 -20.34
N PHE A 298 -3.51 8.31 -19.80
CA PHE A 298 -3.45 9.26 -18.69
C PHE A 298 -3.09 10.69 -19.13
N ALA A 299 -3.95 11.65 -18.74
CA ALA A 299 -3.68 13.07 -18.91
C ALA A 299 -2.71 13.57 -17.82
N GLY A 300 -1.65 14.28 -18.22
CA GLY A 300 -0.63 14.83 -17.30
C GLY A 300 0.55 13.90 -16.98
N LEU A 301 0.67 12.78 -17.70
CA LEU A 301 1.80 11.86 -17.57
C LEU A 301 2.44 11.62 -18.92
N THR A 302 3.78 11.64 -18.96
CA THR A 302 4.55 11.26 -20.15
C THR A 302 5.47 10.10 -19.81
N TYR A 303 5.47 9.06 -20.65
CA TYR A 303 6.40 7.95 -20.48
C TYR A 303 7.75 8.29 -21.11
N ASN A 304 8.78 8.43 -20.29
CA ASN A 304 10.14 8.64 -20.76
C ASN A 304 10.78 7.30 -21.13
N ASN A 305 10.74 6.96 -22.42
CA ASN A 305 11.32 5.71 -22.94
C ASN A 305 12.82 5.53 -22.61
N SER A 306 13.59 6.63 -22.54
CA SER A 306 15.04 6.54 -22.28
C SER A 306 15.37 6.11 -20.83
N LYS A 307 14.51 6.52 -19.89
CA LYS A 307 14.61 6.25 -18.45
C LYS A 307 13.68 5.13 -17.97
N ALA A 308 12.74 4.69 -18.82
CA ALA A 308 11.69 3.72 -18.49
C ALA A 308 10.83 4.14 -17.28
N GLU A 309 10.45 5.41 -17.21
CA GLU A 309 9.68 6.00 -16.10
C GLU A 309 8.53 6.88 -16.58
N LEU A 310 7.54 7.09 -15.71
CA LEU A 310 6.51 8.10 -15.90
C LEU A 310 6.97 9.43 -15.30
N GLU A 311 6.87 10.50 -16.08
CA GLU A 311 7.13 11.86 -15.64
C GLU A 311 5.79 12.61 -15.51
N ILE A 312 5.58 13.26 -14.36
CA ILE A 312 4.42 14.13 -14.12
C ILE A 312 4.70 15.49 -14.77
N THR A 313 3.80 15.94 -15.64
CA THR A 313 3.98 17.17 -16.45
C THR A 313 3.30 18.38 -15.87
#